data_AF-A0A9W4TCN6-F1
#
_entry.id   AF-A0A9W4TCN6-F1
#
_cell.length_a   1.000
_cell.length_b   1.000
_cell.length_c   1.000
_cell.angle_alpha   90.00
_cell.angle_beta   90.00
_cell.angle_gamma   90.00
#
_symmetry.space_group_name_H-M   'P 1'
#
loop_
_entity.id
_entity.type
_entity.pdbx_description
1 polymer ?
#
loop_
_entity_poly.entity_id
_entity_poly.type
_entity_poly.pdbx_seq_one_letter_code
_entity_poly.pdbx_strand_id
1 'polypeptide(L)' 'TAYTNNNEKNEEIVPIQPISSMTALSALDNILSFLTNPPDGFAVKLKNLMEIRSLRSQVMLHNFNSKKQ' A
#
# COMPACT_ATOMS: atom_id res chain seq x y z
N THR A 1 -14.44 35.17 -28.09
CA THR A 1 -13.38 34.32 -27.51
C THR A 1 -13.69 34.10 -26.05
N ALA A 2 -14.15 32.89 -25.69
CA ALA A 2 -14.02 32.30 -24.36
C ALA A 2 -14.69 30.91 -24.40
N TYR A 3 -13.90 29.86 -24.61
CA TYR A 3 -14.28 28.52 -24.16
C TYR A 3 -13.47 28.26 -22.90
N THR A 4 -14.08 28.53 -21.75
CA THR A 4 -13.56 28.10 -20.46
C THR A 4 -13.72 26.58 -20.41
N ASN A 5 -12.63 25.86 -20.63
CA ASN A 5 -12.58 24.41 -20.50
C ASN A 5 -12.51 24.05 -19.01
N ASN A 6 -13.66 24.05 -18.34
CA ASN A 6 -13.83 23.52 -17.00
C ASN A 6 -13.91 21.99 -17.09
N ASN A 7 -12.79 21.35 -17.42
CA ASN A 7 -12.61 19.91 -17.25
C ASN A 7 -11.94 19.64 -15.89
N GLU A 8 -12.52 20.20 -14.82
CA GLU A 8 -12.36 19.59 -13.50
C GLU A 8 -13.21 18.33 -13.51
N LYS A 9 -12.59 17.24 -13.95
CA LYS A 9 -13.09 15.90 -13.80
C LYS A 9 -13.18 15.67 -12.29
N ASN A 10 -14.37 15.87 -11.73
CA ASN A 10 -14.73 15.43 -10.38
C ASN A 10 -14.45 13.93 -10.32
N GLU A 11 -13.24 13.55 -9.91
CA GLU A 11 -12.93 12.20 -9.51
C GLU A 11 -13.77 11.94 -8.26
N GLU A 12 -14.88 11.24 -8.46
CA GLU A 12 -15.70 10.71 -7.39
C GLU A 12 -14.78 9.88 -6.49
N ILE A 13 -14.40 10.44 -5.34
CA ILE A 13 -13.54 9.77 -4.36
C ILE A 13 -14.36 8.62 -3.80
N VAL A 14 -14.27 7.45 -4.43
CA VAL A 14 -14.89 6.24 -3.91
C VAL A 14 -14.27 5.97 -2.55
N PRO A 15 -15.05 5.94 -1.46
CA PRO A 15 -14.51 5.62 -0.15
C PRO A 15 -13.86 4.24 -0.21
N ILE A 16 -12.55 4.18 -0.04
CA ILE A 16 -11.83 2.91 0.00
C ILE A 16 -12.31 2.19 1.26
N GLN A 17 -13.04 1.09 1.07
CA GLN A 17 -13.47 0.27 2.21
C GLN A 17 -12.21 -0.21 2.96
N PRO A 18 -12.19 -0.10 4.30
CA PRO A 18 -11.06 -0.55 5.08
C PRO A 18 -10.87 -2.06 4.89
N ILE A 19 -9.64 -2.46 4.61
CA ILE A 19 -9.29 -3.88 4.50
C ILE A 19 -8.94 -4.45 5.87
N SER A 20 -9.13 -5.77 6.03
CA SER A 20 -8.70 -6.46 7.25
C SER A 20 -7.17 -6.41 7.40
N SER A 21 -6.69 -6.42 8.64
CA SER A 21 -5.24 -6.46 8.87
C SER A 21 -4.59 -7.72 8.30
N MET A 22 -5.30 -8.85 8.22
CA MET A 22 -4.79 -10.05 7.55
C MET A 22 -4.65 -9.88 6.04
N THR A 23 -5.63 -9.23 5.40
CA THR A 23 -5.56 -8.89 3.97
C THR A 23 -4.37 -7.98 3.70
N ALA A 24 -4.16 -6.96 4.54
CA ALA A 24 -3.02 -6.06 4.44
C ALA A 24 -1.68 -6.80 4.61
N LEU A 25 -1.57 -7.68 5.61
CA LEU A 25 -0.35 -8.47 5.84
C LEU A 25 -0.03 -9.38 4.66
N SER A 26 -1.02 -10.09 4.11
CA SER A 26 -0.84 -10.96 2.95
C SER A 26 -0.37 -10.18 1.72
N ALA A 27 -0.94 -9.00 1.47
CA ALA A 27 -0.49 -8.13 0.38
C ALA A 27 0.97 -7.68 0.57
N LEU A 28 1.35 -7.29 1.79
CA LEU A 28 2.72 -6.89 2.10
C LEU A 28 3.71 -8.06 1.99
N ASP A 29 3.32 -9.27 2.41
CA ASP A 29 4.13 -10.48 2.27
C ASP A 29 4.40 -10.80 0.79
N ASN A 30 3.39 -10.65 -0.08
CA ASN A 30 3.55 -10.83 -1.52
C ASN A 30 4.52 -9.79 -2.13
N ILE A 31 4.37 -8.52 -1.75
CA ILE A 31 5.28 -7.45 -2.21
C ILE A 31 6.70 -7.73 -1.73
N LEU A 32 6.89 -8.10 -0.45
CA LEU A 32 8.22 -8.42 0.09
C LEU A 32 8.85 -9.63 -0.59
N SER A 33 8.06 -10.66 -0.91
CA SER A 33 8.53 -11.82 -1.66
C SER A 33 9.06 -11.41 -3.03
N PHE A 34 8.29 -10.59 -3.77
CA PHE A 34 8.70 -10.05 -5.06
C PHE A 34 9.97 -9.20 -4.95
N LEU A 35 10.07 -8.32 -3.95
CA LEU A 35 11.24 -7.45 -3.78
C LEU A 35 12.48 -8.20 -3.27
N THR A 36 12.31 -9.37 -2.66
CA THR A 36 13.42 -10.21 -2.20
C THR A 36 14.03 -11.00 -3.35
N ASN A 37 13.22 -11.36 -4.35
CA ASN A 37 13.67 -12.03 -5.56
C ASN A 37 13.06 -11.36 -6.80
N PRO A 38 13.50 -10.13 -7.12
CA PRO A 38 12.94 -9.38 -8.23
C PRO A 38 13.38 -9.97 -9.57
N PRO A 39 12.56 -9.86 -10.64
CA PRO A 39 12.96 -10.23 -11.99
C PRO A 39 14.22 -9.49 -12.46
N ASP A 40 14.92 -10.07 -13.43
CA ASP A 40 16.09 -9.44 -14.03
C ASP A 40 15.77 -8.02 -14.53
N GLY A 41 16.66 -7.08 -14.23
CA GLY A 41 16.49 -5.67 -14.58
C GLY A 41 15.57 -4.86 -13.64
N PHE A 42 14.92 -5.48 -12.66
CA PHE A 42 14.10 -4.77 -11.69
C PHE A 42 14.95 -4.29 -10.49
N ALA A 43 15.24 -2.99 -10.47
CA ALA A 43 16.02 -2.36 -9.41
C ALA A 43 15.16 -1.94 -8.22
N VAL A 44 15.49 -2.46 -7.03
CA VAL A 44 14.84 -2.08 -5.76
C VAL A 44 15.76 -1.16 -4.96
N LYS A 45 15.26 0.01 -4.56
CA LYS A 45 15.96 0.84 -3.57
C LYS A 45 15.83 0.20 -2.19
N LEU A 46 16.96 0.03 -1.49
CA LEU A 46 16.98 -0.53 -0.13
C LEU A 46 16.04 0.22 0.83
N LYS A 47 15.93 1.55 0.69
CA LYS A 47 14.99 2.39 1.45
C LYS A 47 13.54 1.91 1.32
N ASN A 48 13.08 1.62 0.10
CA ASN A 48 11.72 1.17 -0.16
C ASN A 48 11.46 -0.19 0.50
N LEU A 49 12.43 -1.10 0.46
CA LEU A 49 12.33 -2.40 1.14
C LEU A 49 12.20 -2.22 2.66
N MET A 50 12.97 -1.31 3.26
CA MET A 50 12.87 -1.01 4.69
C MET A 50 11.51 -0.38 5.06
N GLU A 51 11.00 0.53 4.24
CA GLU A 51 9.69 1.15 4.44
C GLU A 51 8.56 0.11 4.40
N ILE A 52 8.60 -0.83 3.47
CA ILE A 52 7.59 -1.90 3.37
C ILE A 52 7.68 -2.86 4.56
N ARG A 53 8.88 -3.23 5.01
CA ARG A 53 9.07 -4.03 6.24
C ARG A 53 8.56 -3.31 7.49
N SER A 54 8.79 -2.01 7.57
CA SER A 54 8.29 -1.16 8.67
C SER A 54 6.76 -1.13 8.68
N LEU A 55 6.14 -0.89 7.51
CA LEU A 55 4.70 -0.89 7.36
C LEU A 55 4.07 -2.23 7.77
N ARG A 56 4.65 -3.35 7.33
CA ARG A 56 4.23 -4.70 7.77
C ARG A 56 4.27 -4.85 9.28
N SER A 57 5.33 -4.39 9.92
CA SER A 57 5.48 -4.46 11.39
C SER A 57 4.40 -3.64 12.10
N GLN A 58 4.07 -2.46 11.58
CA GLN A 58 2.99 -1.62 12.12
C GLN A 58 1.61 -2.28 11.97
N VAL A 59 1.30 -2.86 10.80
CA VAL A 59 0.04 -3.59 10.58
C VAL A 59 -0.07 -4.80 11.52
N MET A 60 1.05 -5.53 11.71
CA MET A 60 1.10 -6.67 12.62
C MET A 60 0.85 -6.24 14.07
N LEU A 61 1.47 -5.16 14.53
CA LEU A 61 1.23 -4.58 15.86
C LEU A 61 -0.22 -4.13 16.03
N HIS A 62 -0.79 -3.46 15.03
CA HIS A 62 -2.20 -3.07 15.04
C HIS A 62 -3.12 -4.29 15.20
N ASN A 63 -2.90 -5.34 14.39
CA ASN A 63 -3.67 -6.58 14.46
C ASN A 63 -3.54 -7.31 15.81
N PHE A 64 -2.37 -7.25 16.46
CA PHE A 64 -2.21 -7.81 17.80
C PHE A 64 -2.98 -6.98 18.85
N ASN A 65 -2.88 -5.66 18.76
CA ASN A 65 -3.53 -4.77 19.72
C ASN A 65 -5.06 -4.79 19.57
N SER A 66 -5.58 -4.88 18.34
CA SER A 66 -7.01 -4.99 18.09
C SER A 66 -7.63 -6.31 18.59
N LYS A 67 -6.82 -7.35 18.82
CA LYS A 67 -7.26 -8.61 19.43
C LYS A 67 -7.18 -8.63 20.96
N LYS A 68 -6.49 -7.64 21.54
CA LYS A 68 -6.36 -7.48 23.00
C LYS A 68 -7.43 -6.55 23.59
N GLN A 69 -8.07 -5.75 22.75
CA GLN A 69 -9.29 -4.99 23.07
C GLN A 69 -10.51 -5.90 22.97
#